data_AF-A0A8H7BVE9-F1
#
_entry.id   AF-A0A8H7BVE9-F1
#
_cell.length_a   1.000
_cell.length_b   1.000
_cell.length_c   1.000
_cell.angle_alpha   90.00
_cell.angle_beta   90.00
_cell.angle_gamma   90.00
#
_symmetry.space_group_name_H-M   'P 1'
#
loop_
_entity.id
_entity.type
_entity.pdbx_description
1 polymer ?
#
loop_
_entity_poly.entity_id
_entity_poly.type
_entity_poly.pdbx_seq_one_letter_code
_entity_poly.pdbx_strand_id
1 'polypeptide(L)'
;MTANKLYEQFKRIYQSVDPNLATEHTKRREQEIYNSATNEAGYKQASMSALMALKKRPIVTDIKDIETMRGSSGLDAESAGKQLLQAVEKWILKDSELKQMGYPLDDILEHEGGSIETAVGTTQTCDRCKSQFTVKDILNAADLEACTYHHGRMRQTMNHGAITALRHLSALTCYQQVKGEGYTPAVMNHTVARGVLQVRMFTKGYTTAGMELLRLTAVDDRLNTIIDERVLPSHMILDLNTRYSGISTLEGTKHDLDSIRKELFKYVDADTIIVGHGLENDMIALRIVHHKIIDTAALFPHPNGLPYRYSLRVLATKYLSKFIQDSSDGHDSFEDSKTCIELLEAHIKRNK
;
A
#
# COMPACT_ATOMS: atom_id res chain seq x y z
N MET A 1 15.26 -26.79 -16.02
CA MET A 1 14.04 -26.88 -16.86
C MET A 1 13.58 -25.51 -17.37
N THR A 2 13.76 -24.43 -16.60
CA THR A 2 13.37 -23.05 -17.00
C THR A 2 14.28 -22.43 -18.06
N ALA A 3 15.61 -22.54 -17.92
CA ALA A 3 16.60 -22.02 -18.88
C ALA A 3 16.28 -22.42 -20.33
N ASN A 4 16.06 -23.72 -20.56
CA ASN A 4 15.73 -24.25 -21.88
C ASN A 4 14.42 -23.66 -22.43
N LYS A 5 13.40 -23.45 -21.57
CA LYS A 5 12.13 -22.87 -22.01
C LYS A 5 12.28 -21.39 -22.37
N LEU A 6 13.12 -20.64 -21.64
CA LEU A 6 13.45 -19.25 -21.97
C LEU A 6 14.23 -19.18 -23.29
N TYR A 7 15.22 -20.07 -23.46
CA TYR A 7 16.00 -20.19 -24.69
C TYR A 7 15.15 -20.46 -25.92
N GLU A 8 14.21 -21.42 -25.85
CA GLU A 8 13.31 -21.70 -26.96
C GLU A 8 12.45 -20.49 -27.34
N GLN A 9 12.02 -19.67 -26.36
CA GLN A 9 11.27 -18.45 -26.68
C GLN A 9 12.17 -17.37 -27.29
N PHE A 10 13.39 -17.18 -26.79
CA PHE A 10 14.32 -16.23 -27.40
C PHE A 10 14.75 -16.68 -28.81
N LYS A 11 14.92 -17.97 -29.04
CA LYS A 11 15.18 -18.55 -30.36
C LYS A 11 14.01 -18.32 -31.33
N ARG A 12 12.77 -18.44 -30.84
CA ARG A 12 11.56 -18.06 -31.62
C ARG A 12 11.59 -16.57 -31.99
N ILE A 13 11.95 -15.71 -31.04
CA ILE A 13 11.93 -14.25 -31.23
C ILE A 13 13.04 -13.79 -32.19
N TYR A 14 14.25 -14.36 -32.09
CA TYR A 14 15.43 -13.97 -32.88
C TYR A 14 15.67 -14.84 -34.12
N GLN A 15 14.64 -15.53 -34.60
CA GLN A 15 14.75 -16.52 -35.67
C GLN A 15 15.45 -16.00 -36.94
N SER A 16 15.33 -14.71 -37.22
CA SER A 16 15.81 -14.04 -38.44
C SER A 16 17.12 -13.26 -38.27
N VAL A 17 17.70 -13.19 -37.06
CA VAL A 17 18.75 -12.22 -36.73
C VAL A 17 20.10 -12.87 -36.42
N ASP A 18 20.30 -13.41 -35.21
CA ASP A 18 21.54 -14.13 -34.85
C ASP A 18 21.25 -15.16 -33.72
N PRO A 19 21.59 -16.45 -33.92
CA PRO A 19 21.45 -17.50 -32.91
C PRO A 19 22.20 -17.23 -31.59
N ASN A 20 23.30 -16.48 -31.60
CA ASN A 20 24.10 -16.23 -30.39
C ASN A 20 23.40 -15.28 -29.41
N LEU A 21 22.57 -14.35 -29.90
CA LEU A 21 21.76 -13.44 -29.09
C LEU A 21 20.76 -14.18 -28.19
N ALA A 22 20.16 -15.25 -28.70
CA ALA A 22 19.23 -16.06 -27.90
C ALA A 22 19.93 -16.67 -26.68
N THR A 23 21.18 -17.10 -26.86
CA THR A 23 22.00 -17.68 -25.79
C THR A 23 22.37 -16.62 -24.76
N GLU A 24 22.85 -15.45 -25.20
CA GLU A 24 23.26 -14.35 -24.33
C GLU A 24 22.10 -13.82 -23.49
N HIS A 25 20.95 -13.55 -24.11
CA HIS A 25 19.78 -13.00 -23.43
C HIS A 25 19.11 -14.01 -22.49
N THR A 26 19.18 -15.30 -22.82
CA THR A 26 18.73 -16.36 -21.89
C THR A 26 19.56 -16.34 -20.61
N LYS A 27 20.89 -16.33 -20.74
CA LYS A 27 21.81 -16.31 -19.59
C LYS A 27 21.57 -15.08 -18.71
N ARG A 28 21.46 -13.90 -19.32
CA ARG A 28 21.21 -12.65 -18.60
C ARG A 28 19.88 -12.69 -17.84
N ARG A 29 18.80 -13.10 -18.51
CA ARG A 29 17.47 -13.13 -17.90
C ARG A 29 17.36 -14.16 -16.77
N GLU A 30 18.02 -15.30 -16.92
CA GLU A 30 18.11 -16.30 -15.85
C GLU A 30 18.89 -15.76 -14.65
N GLN A 31 19.99 -15.05 -14.88
CA GLN A 31 20.78 -14.40 -13.83
C GLN A 31 19.97 -13.34 -13.07
N GLU A 32 19.17 -12.52 -13.76
CA GLU A 32 18.27 -11.55 -13.12
C GLU A 32 17.24 -12.23 -12.21
N ILE A 33 16.59 -13.29 -12.72
CA ILE A 33 15.60 -14.06 -11.96
C ILE A 33 16.26 -14.70 -10.74
N TYR A 34 17.45 -15.27 -10.91
CA TYR A 34 18.21 -15.88 -9.83
C TYR A 34 18.59 -14.86 -8.74
N ASN A 35 19.10 -13.70 -9.14
CA ASN A 35 19.50 -12.64 -8.20
C ASN A 35 18.28 -12.03 -7.46
N SER A 36 17.11 -12.01 -8.09
CA SER A 36 15.87 -11.48 -7.50
C SER A 36 15.12 -12.47 -6.59
N ALA A 37 15.41 -13.77 -6.68
CA ALA A 37 14.67 -14.80 -5.96
C ALA A 37 15.31 -15.12 -4.60
N THR A 38 14.55 -14.98 -3.53
CA THR A 38 14.99 -15.32 -2.16
C THR A 38 14.80 -16.79 -1.79
N ASN A 39 13.98 -17.52 -2.55
CA ASN A 39 13.69 -18.94 -2.35
C ASN A 39 13.28 -19.65 -3.67
N GLU A 40 13.20 -20.98 -3.65
CA GLU A 40 12.88 -21.79 -4.84
C GLU A 40 11.47 -21.52 -5.39
N ALA A 41 10.50 -21.18 -4.54
CA ALA A 41 9.14 -20.86 -4.95
C ALA A 41 9.07 -19.53 -5.72
N GLY A 42 9.76 -18.50 -5.21
CA GLY A 42 9.92 -17.20 -5.87
C GLY A 42 10.66 -17.33 -7.20
N TYR A 43 11.70 -18.18 -7.26
CA TYR A 43 12.38 -18.50 -8.51
C TYR A 43 11.41 -19.09 -9.55
N LYS A 44 10.57 -20.06 -9.14
CA LYS A 44 9.55 -20.67 -10.02
C LYS A 44 8.51 -19.64 -10.50
N GLN A 45 8.03 -18.77 -9.62
CA GLN A 45 7.04 -17.75 -9.97
C GLN A 45 7.60 -16.70 -10.94
N ALA A 46 8.79 -16.14 -10.64
CA ALA A 46 9.48 -15.17 -11.50
C ALA A 46 9.84 -15.80 -12.86
N SER A 47 10.27 -17.06 -12.86
CA SER A 47 10.50 -17.87 -14.05
C SER A 47 9.26 -18.00 -14.94
N MET A 48 8.09 -18.29 -14.36
CA MET A 48 6.84 -18.39 -15.12
C MET A 48 6.39 -17.04 -15.68
N SER A 49 6.54 -15.97 -14.90
CA SER A 49 6.22 -14.60 -15.34
C SER A 49 7.08 -14.18 -16.53
N ALA A 50 8.39 -14.41 -16.46
CA ALA A 50 9.32 -14.15 -17.55
C ALA A 50 8.96 -14.95 -18.82
N LEU A 51 8.61 -16.22 -18.67
CA LEU A 51 8.20 -17.07 -19.81
C LEU A 51 6.90 -16.55 -20.45
N MET A 52 5.90 -16.16 -19.65
CA MET A 52 4.64 -15.62 -20.16
C MET A 52 4.84 -14.29 -20.90
N ALA A 53 5.75 -13.44 -20.41
CA ALA A 53 6.11 -12.20 -21.09
C ALA A 53 6.76 -12.48 -22.45
N LEU A 54 7.69 -13.44 -22.53
CA LEU A 54 8.34 -13.81 -23.80
C LEU A 54 7.36 -14.41 -24.81
N LYS A 55 6.39 -15.22 -24.37
CA LYS A 55 5.37 -15.81 -25.27
C LYS A 55 4.54 -14.76 -26.01
N LYS A 56 4.28 -13.61 -25.36
CA LYS A 56 3.52 -12.49 -25.94
C LYS A 56 4.32 -11.64 -26.92
N ARG A 57 5.65 -11.80 -27.00
CA ARG A 57 6.51 -10.96 -27.86
C ARG A 57 6.41 -11.37 -29.34
N PRO A 58 6.27 -10.41 -30.28
CA PRO A 58 6.33 -10.71 -31.72
C PRO A 58 7.74 -11.18 -32.14
N ILE A 59 7.82 -11.78 -33.33
CA ILE A 59 9.09 -12.19 -33.95
C ILE A 59 9.81 -10.93 -34.44
N VAL A 60 11.10 -10.82 -34.17
CA VAL A 60 11.92 -9.70 -34.62
C VAL A 60 12.31 -9.92 -36.09
N THR A 61 12.32 -8.87 -36.90
CA THR A 61 12.68 -8.92 -38.33
C THR A 61 13.93 -8.10 -38.68
N ASP A 62 14.35 -7.17 -37.81
CA ASP A 62 15.53 -6.32 -38.00
C ASP A 62 16.39 -6.25 -36.72
N ILE A 63 17.72 -6.16 -36.85
CA ILE A 63 18.67 -5.95 -35.74
C ILE A 63 18.36 -4.62 -35.02
N LYS A 64 17.86 -3.61 -35.73
CA LYS A 64 17.47 -2.32 -35.12
C LYS A 64 16.31 -2.48 -34.13
N ASP A 65 15.41 -3.42 -34.33
CA ASP A 65 14.35 -3.74 -33.37
C ASP A 65 14.93 -4.37 -32.09
N ILE A 66 16.08 -5.04 -32.19
CA ILE A 66 16.82 -5.56 -31.02
C ILE A 66 17.43 -4.41 -30.22
N GLU A 67 17.93 -3.35 -30.88
CA GLU A 67 18.49 -2.17 -30.21
C GLU A 67 17.43 -1.25 -29.61
N THR A 68 16.28 -1.07 -30.26
CA THR A 68 15.08 -0.41 -29.69
C THR A 68 14.54 -1.18 -28.46
N MET A 69 14.86 -2.48 -28.37
CA MET A 69 14.55 -3.34 -27.22
C MET A 69 15.73 -3.50 -26.23
N ARG A 70 16.95 -3.04 -26.57
CA ARG A 70 18.14 -2.99 -25.69
C ARG A 70 18.23 -1.68 -24.90
N GLY A 71 17.43 -0.67 -25.24
CA GLY A 71 17.64 0.71 -24.78
C GLY A 71 16.38 1.55 -24.51
N SER A 72 15.22 0.96 -24.21
CA SER A 72 14.07 1.73 -23.70
C SER A 72 14.15 1.96 -22.17
N SER A 73 15.30 2.44 -21.70
CA SER A 73 15.48 2.84 -20.29
C SER A 73 16.18 4.18 -20.14
N GLY A 74 15.77 5.14 -20.97
CA GLY A 74 16.07 6.55 -20.76
C GLY A 74 15.00 7.40 -21.44
N LEU A 75 15.09 7.57 -22.76
CA LEU A 75 14.34 8.61 -23.48
C LEU A 75 12.86 8.27 -23.76
N ASP A 76 12.51 7.02 -24.08
CA ASP A 76 11.11 6.62 -24.30
C ASP A 76 10.33 6.42 -23.00
N ALA A 77 11.01 5.97 -21.95
CA ALA A 77 10.42 5.87 -20.62
C ALA A 77 10.28 7.25 -19.96
N GLU A 78 11.22 8.17 -20.20
CA GLU A 78 11.12 9.55 -19.73
C GLU A 78 10.04 10.33 -20.49
N SER A 79 9.85 10.09 -21.80
CA SER A 79 8.76 10.70 -22.57
C SER A 79 7.38 10.11 -22.26
N ALA A 80 7.27 8.78 -22.11
CA ALA A 80 6.06 8.12 -21.64
C ALA A 80 5.74 8.48 -20.18
N GLY A 81 6.76 8.57 -19.32
CA GLY A 81 6.67 9.03 -17.94
C GLY A 81 6.22 10.49 -17.84
N LYS A 82 6.77 11.39 -18.69
CA LYS A 82 6.33 12.78 -18.80
C LYS A 82 4.89 12.91 -19.29
N GLN A 83 4.47 12.09 -20.26
CA GLN A 83 3.08 12.07 -20.72
C GLN A 83 2.12 11.54 -19.66
N LEU A 84 2.52 10.51 -18.90
CA LEU A 84 1.75 10.00 -17.77
C LEU A 84 1.63 11.05 -16.67
N LEU A 85 2.75 11.68 -16.28
CA LEU A 85 2.80 12.80 -15.32
C LEU A 85 1.82 13.91 -15.69
N GLN A 86 1.89 14.41 -16.93
CA GLN A 86 0.96 15.45 -17.41
C GLN A 86 -0.51 14.98 -17.40
N ALA A 87 -0.77 13.71 -17.69
CA ALA A 87 -2.13 13.16 -17.66
C ALA A 87 -2.67 13.00 -16.23
N VAL A 88 -1.80 12.82 -15.23
CA VAL A 88 -2.18 12.62 -13.83
C VAL A 88 -2.24 13.90 -13.01
N GLU A 89 -1.49 14.94 -13.36
CA GLU A 89 -1.42 16.22 -12.62
C GLU A 89 -2.78 16.85 -12.37
N LYS A 90 -3.70 16.78 -13.35
CA LYS A 90 -5.06 17.33 -13.21
C LYS A 90 -5.92 16.60 -12.16
N TRP A 91 -5.48 15.43 -11.70
CA TRP A 91 -6.17 14.59 -10.72
C TRP A 91 -5.56 14.66 -9.32
N ILE A 92 -4.53 15.48 -9.12
CA ILE A 92 -3.98 15.78 -7.80
C ILE A 92 -5.04 16.53 -6.99
N LEU A 93 -5.25 16.10 -5.75
CA LEU A 93 -6.18 16.75 -4.83
C LEU A 93 -5.69 18.15 -4.47
N LYS A 94 -6.63 19.10 -4.43
CA LYS A 94 -6.35 20.45 -3.92
C LYS A 94 -6.26 20.42 -2.39
N ASP A 95 -5.56 21.38 -1.80
CA ASP A 95 -5.45 21.51 -0.34
C ASP A 95 -6.81 21.57 0.37
N SER A 96 -7.82 22.19 -0.25
CA SER A 96 -9.19 22.21 0.28
C SER A 96 -9.82 20.81 0.35
N GLU A 97 -9.54 19.96 -0.64
CA GLU A 97 -10.04 18.58 -0.72
C GLU A 97 -9.27 17.68 0.26
N LEU A 98 -7.94 17.84 0.33
CA LEU A 98 -7.10 17.19 1.34
C LEU A 98 -7.60 17.49 2.75
N LYS A 99 -7.90 18.76 3.05
CA LYS A 99 -8.46 19.19 4.34
C LYS A 99 -9.82 18.53 4.62
N GLN A 100 -10.72 18.51 3.64
CA GLN A 100 -12.04 17.88 3.77
C GLN A 100 -11.94 16.36 3.99
N MET A 101 -10.93 15.72 3.40
CA MET A 101 -10.67 14.29 3.54
C MET A 101 -9.92 13.93 4.81
N GLY A 102 -9.40 14.92 5.56
CA GLY A 102 -8.71 14.73 6.83
C GLY A 102 -7.21 14.47 6.70
N TYR A 103 -6.59 14.87 5.58
CA TYR A 103 -5.14 14.77 5.44
C TYR A 103 -4.41 15.77 6.35
N PRO A 104 -3.22 15.41 6.85
CA PRO A 104 -2.34 16.35 7.53
C PRO A 104 -1.85 17.42 6.55
N LEU A 105 -1.95 18.70 6.95
CA LEU A 105 -1.54 19.88 6.18
C LEU A 105 -0.69 20.80 7.06
N ASP A 106 0.03 21.74 6.46
CA ASP A 106 1.04 22.60 7.11
C ASP A 106 0.58 23.29 8.42
N ASP A 107 -0.72 23.57 8.58
CA ASP A 107 -1.33 24.10 9.82
C ASP A 107 -0.86 23.35 11.09
N ILE A 108 -0.56 22.05 10.98
CA ILE A 108 -0.15 21.21 12.12
C ILE A 108 1.35 21.33 12.47
N LEU A 109 2.16 21.94 11.59
CA LEU A 109 3.61 22.09 11.76
C LEU A 109 3.96 23.31 12.63
N GLU A 110 3.09 24.31 12.65
CA GLU A 110 3.25 25.56 13.41
C GLU A 110 3.01 25.37 14.91
N HIS A 111 2.49 24.21 15.30
CA HIS A 111 2.35 23.82 16.69
C HIS A 111 3.55 22.96 17.09
N GLU A 112 4.37 23.43 18.04
CA GLU A 112 5.24 22.53 18.80
C GLU A 112 4.35 21.39 19.29
N GLY A 113 4.70 20.14 18.95
CA GLY A 113 3.88 18.96 19.23
C GLY A 113 3.30 19.06 20.64
N GLY A 114 2.01 19.38 20.73
CA GLY A 114 1.42 19.74 22.01
C GLY A 114 1.51 18.56 22.95
N SER A 115 1.82 18.83 24.22
CA SER A 115 1.37 17.98 25.32
C SER A 115 -0.15 17.96 25.26
N ILE A 116 -0.72 17.00 24.55
CA ILE A 116 -2.18 16.81 24.55
C ILE A 116 -2.55 16.50 26.00
N GLU A 117 -3.57 17.20 26.51
CA GLU A 117 -4.23 16.82 27.75
C GLU A 117 -4.54 15.32 27.66
N THR A 118 -3.83 14.53 28.46
CA THR A 118 -3.88 13.08 28.37
C THR A 118 -5.34 12.65 28.39
N ALA A 119 -5.77 11.87 27.40
CA ALA A 119 -7.17 11.41 27.35
C ALA A 119 -7.54 10.53 28.56
N VAL A 120 -6.55 10.19 29.41
CA VAL A 120 -6.69 9.49 30.67
C VAL A 120 -7.79 10.12 31.52
N GLY A 121 -8.77 9.30 31.92
CA GLY A 121 -9.97 9.74 32.64
C GLY A 121 -11.15 10.12 31.74
N THR A 122 -10.95 10.34 30.44
CA THR A 122 -12.05 10.59 29.49
C THR A 122 -12.71 9.28 29.04
N THR A 123 -14.02 9.33 28.78
CA THR A 123 -14.77 8.23 28.18
C THR A 123 -14.68 8.29 26.66
N GLN A 124 -14.15 7.23 26.06
CA GLN A 124 -14.01 7.06 24.61
C GLN A 124 -14.90 5.92 24.11
N THR A 125 -15.17 5.91 22.80
CA THR A 125 -15.98 4.86 22.15
C THR A 125 -15.08 4.00 21.28
N CYS A 126 -15.17 2.69 21.41
CA CYS A 126 -14.33 1.75 20.66
C CYS A 126 -14.71 1.66 19.19
N ASP A 127 -13.77 1.77 18.26
CA ASP A 127 -14.10 1.68 16.84
C ASP A 127 -14.55 0.31 16.35
N ARG A 128 -14.21 -0.75 17.09
CA ARG A 128 -14.59 -2.12 16.76
C ARG A 128 -15.98 -2.48 17.27
N CYS A 129 -16.17 -2.39 18.59
CA CYS A 129 -17.41 -2.85 19.24
C CYS A 129 -18.38 -1.73 19.60
N LYS A 130 -17.97 -0.47 19.48
CA LYS A 130 -18.73 0.74 19.84
C LYS A 130 -19.14 0.83 21.31
N SER A 131 -18.55 -0.01 22.18
CA SER A 131 -18.65 0.14 23.63
C SER A 131 -17.88 1.36 24.12
N GLN A 132 -18.37 1.96 25.20
CA GLN A 132 -17.68 3.03 25.90
C GLN A 132 -16.66 2.47 26.89
N PHE A 133 -15.51 3.13 27.01
CA PHE A 133 -14.47 2.81 27.99
C PHE A 133 -13.79 4.07 28.49
N THR A 134 -13.21 4.01 29.68
CA THR A 134 -12.42 5.12 30.23
C THR A 134 -10.95 4.87 29.94
N VAL A 135 -10.27 5.86 29.37
CA VAL A 135 -8.84 5.78 29.08
C VAL A 135 -8.05 5.76 30.38
N LYS A 136 -7.07 4.85 30.49
CA LYS A 136 -6.16 4.73 31.63
C LYS A 136 -4.71 4.80 31.14
N ASP A 137 -3.85 5.38 31.97
CA ASP A 137 -2.42 5.56 31.68
C ASP A 137 -1.65 4.25 31.86
N ILE A 138 -1.96 3.55 32.97
CA ILE A 138 -1.38 2.26 33.31
C ILE A 138 -2.50 1.22 33.24
N LEU A 139 -2.35 0.26 32.33
CA LEU A 139 -3.26 -0.87 32.19
C LEU A 139 -2.92 -1.94 33.24
N ASN A 140 -3.94 -2.46 33.92
CA ASN A 140 -3.77 -3.61 34.81
C ASN A 140 -4.18 -4.92 34.12
N ALA A 141 -3.96 -6.07 34.78
CA ALA A 141 -4.29 -7.38 34.22
C ALA A 141 -5.77 -7.54 33.84
N ALA A 142 -6.71 -6.89 34.54
CA ALA A 142 -8.13 -6.93 34.21
C ALA A 142 -8.48 -6.06 32.99
N ASP A 143 -7.74 -4.96 32.76
CA ASP A 143 -7.90 -4.12 31.58
C ASP A 143 -7.44 -4.84 30.29
N LEU A 144 -6.48 -5.76 30.41
CA LEU A 144 -6.04 -6.65 29.31
C LEU A 144 -7.11 -7.68 28.92
N GLU A 145 -8.10 -7.96 29.79
CA GLU A 145 -9.18 -8.92 29.56
C GLU A 145 -10.48 -8.27 29.05
N ALA A 146 -10.56 -6.92 29.04
CA ALA A 146 -11.81 -6.17 28.99
C ALA A 146 -12.55 -6.18 27.63
N CYS A 147 -12.10 -6.93 26.62
CA CYS A 147 -12.84 -7.01 25.36
C CYS A 147 -12.74 -8.35 24.62
N THR A 148 -13.91 -8.96 24.42
CA THR A 148 -14.13 -10.14 23.58
C THR A 148 -14.40 -9.71 22.13
N TYR A 149 -13.48 -10.04 21.22
CA TYR A 149 -13.55 -9.73 19.79
C TYR A 149 -14.72 -10.43 19.07
N HIS A 150 -15.39 -9.70 18.16
CA HIS A 150 -16.32 -10.26 17.18
C HIS A 150 -15.96 -9.73 15.80
N HIS A 151 -15.68 -10.62 14.86
CA HIS A 151 -15.52 -10.21 13.47
C HIS A 151 -16.89 -10.11 12.78
N GLY A 152 -17.27 -8.90 12.38
CA GLY A 152 -18.48 -8.65 11.59
C GLY A 152 -19.49 -7.73 12.27
N ARG A 153 -20.42 -7.17 11.48
CA ARG A 153 -21.58 -6.46 12.03
C ARG A 153 -22.40 -7.44 12.87
N MET A 154 -22.84 -7.02 14.05
CA MET A 154 -23.77 -7.78 14.88
C MET A 154 -24.98 -8.20 14.04
N ARG A 155 -25.10 -9.50 13.75
CA ARG A 155 -26.28 -10.02 13.05
C ARG A 155 -27.40 -10.15 14.06
N GLN A 156 -28.41 -9.31 13.90
CA GLN A 156 -29.67 -9.43 14.61
C GLN A 156 -30.52 -10.44 13.86
N THR A 157 -30.82 -11.56 14.49
CA THR A 157 -31.81 -12.52 14.00
C THR A 157 -33.04 -12.44 14.89
N MET A 158 -34.23 -12.25 14.30
CA MET A 158 -35.48 -12.41 15.03
C MET A 158 -35.74 -13.90 15.23
N ASN A 159 -35.77 -14.34 16.48
CA ASN A 159 -36.26 -15.67 16.84
C ASN A 159 -37.44 -15.50 17.80
N HIS A 160 -38.62 -16.00 17.41
CA HIS A 160 -39.83 -16.02 18.25
C HIS A 160 -40.19 -14.66 18.90
N GLY A 161 -40.07 -13.56 18.16
CA GLY A 161 -40.40 -12.21 18.65
C GLY A 161 -39.35 -11.57 19.56
N ALA A 162 -38.23 -12.25 19.84
CA ALA A 162 -37.08 -11.69 20.55
C ALA A 162 -35.91 -11.44 19.59
N ILE A 163 -35.24 -10.30 19.74
CA ILE A 163 -34.01 -9.98 19.02
C ILE A 163 -32.87 -10.71 19.75
N THR A 164 -32.36 -11.79 19.15
CA THR A 164 -31.18 -12.48 19.68
C THR A 164 -29.94 -12.01 18.93
N ALA A 165 -29.00 -11.40 19.64
CA ALA A 165 -27.68 -11.07 19.10
C ALA A 165 -26.77 -12.30 19.20
N LEU A 166 -26.49 -12.96 18.08
CA LEU A 166 -25.55 -14.07 18.02
C LEU A 166 -24.10 -13.53 18.06
N ARG A 167 -23.40 -13.80 19.16
CA ARG A 167 -21.97 -13.51 19.35
C ARG A 167 -21.14 -14.70 18.88
N HIS A 168 -20.28 -14.53 17.87
CA HIS A 168 -19.25 -15.53 17.56
C HIS A 168 -18.10 -15.41 18.58
N LEU A 169 -17.79 -16.48 19.30
CA LEU A 169 -16.69 -16.54 20.28
C LEU A 169 -15.31 -16.61 19.58
N SER A 170 -14.43 -15.64 19.82
CA SER A 170 -13.04 -15.82 20.31
C SER A 170 -12.27 -14.47 20.36
N ALA A 171 -11.43 -14.34 21.39
CA ALA A 171 -10.63 -13.21 21.92
C ALA A 171 -9.70 -12.48 20.90
N LEU A 172 -9.14 -11.27 21.08
CA LEU A 172 -8.79 -10.38 22.20
C LEU A 172 -8.69 -8.91 21.67
N THR A 173 -8.86 -7.92 22.55
CA THR A 173 -8.61 -6.45 22.43
C THR A 173 -9.62 -5.52 21.74
N CYS A 174 -10.08 -4.55 22.53
CA CYS A 174 -10.62 -3.26 22.10
C CYS A 174 -9.80 -2.21 22.82
N TYR A 175 -9.12 -1.41 22.04
CA TYR A 175 -8.47 -0.21 22.53
C TYR A 175 -8.55 0.82 21.42
N GLN A 176 -8.88 2.05 21.77
CA GLN A 176 -8.72 3.13 20.83
C GLN A 176 -8.24 4.40 21.51
N GLN A 177 -7.32 5.06 20.80
CA GLN A 177 -6.91 6.45 20.97
C GLN A 177 -6.83 6.92 22.42
N VAL A 178 -5.72 6.61 23.07
CA VAL A 178 -5.05 7.70 23.78
C VAL A 178 -4.61 8.65 22.68
N LYS A 179 -5.10 9.89 22.69
CA LYS A 179 -4.42 10.97 21.99
C LYS A 179 -3.08 11.18 22.71
N GLY A 180 -2.11 10.34 22.37
CA GLY A 180 -0.78 10.31 22.96
C GLY A 180 0.20 10.94 21.99
N GLU A 181 0.94 11.90 22.52
CA GLU A 181 2.09 12.63 21.98
C GLU A 181 1.86 13.38 20.67
N GLY A 182 2.01 14.71 20.72
CA GLY A 182 2.06 15.55 19.54
C GLY A 182 3.16 15.08 18.61
N TYR A 183 2.75 14.38 17.55
CA TYR A 183 3.64 13.93 16.51
C TYR A 183 4.09 15.11 15.69
N THR A 184 5.39 15.42 15.69
CA THR A 184 5.96 16.40 14.76
C THR A 184 5.94 15.80 13.35
N PRO A 185 5.10 16.30 12.45
CA PRO A 185 5.08 15.80 11.09
C PRO A 185 6.34 16.25 10.38
N ALA A 186 6.90 15.38 9.54
CA ALA A 186 8.06 15.71 8.73
C ALA A 186 7.61 16.38 7.44
N VAL A 187 8.23 17.52 7.13
CA VAL A 187 8.17 18.14 5.80
C VAL A 187 9.24 17.51 4.93
N MET A 188 8.86 17.08 3.72
CA MET A 188 9.78 16.54 2.73
C MET A 188 10.62 17.67 2.13
N ASN A 189 11.86 17.86 2.59
CA ASN A 189 12.81 18.84 2.05
C ASN A 189 14.05 18.16 1.46
N HIS A 190 13.86 17.27 0.49
CA HIS A 190 14.96 16.66 -0.26
C HIS A 190 14.78 16.87 -1.77
N THR A 191 15.88 17.18 -2.47
CA THR A 191 15.97 17.32 -3.92
C THR A 191 16.31 15.97 -4.53
N VAL A 192 15.31 15.12 -4.81
CA VAL A 192 15.50 13.90 -5.59
C VAL A 192 14.70 14.02 -6.90
N ALA A 193 14.90 13.09 -7.83
CA ALA A 193 14.37 13.21 -9.19
C ALA A 193 12.83 13.16 -9.22
N ARG A 194 12.23 14.06 -10.02
CA ARG A 194 10.79 14.09 -10.33
C ARG A 194 10.31 12.75 -10.89
N GLY A 195 9.32 12.14 -10.23
CA GLY A 195 8.66 10.92 -10.69
C GLY A 195 7.27 10.74 -10.07
N VAL A 196 6.45 9.88 -10.68
CA VAL A 196 5.27 9.33 -9.99
C VAL A 196 5.79 8.19 -9.13
N LEU A 197 5.71 8.33 -7.82
CA LEU A 197 6.03 7.22 -6.93
C LEU A 197 4.75 6.74 -6.27
N GLN A 198 4.44 5.47 -6.47
CA GLN A 198 3.33 4.89 -5.75
C GLN A 198 3.77 4.47 -4.34
N VAL A 199 3.42 5.26 -3.34
CA VAL A 199 3.53 4.83 -1.95
C VAL A 199 2.20 4.20 -1.54
N ARG A 200 2.15 2.86 -1.50
CA ARG A 200 1.06 2.11 -0.85
C ARG A 200 1.54 0.68 -0.57
N MET A 201 1.22 -0.02 0.53
CA MET A 201 0.21 0.08 1.57
C MET A 201 0.86 0.01 2.95
N PHE A 202 0.26 0.71 3.92
CA PHE A 202 0.65 0.66 5.32
C PHE A 202 -0.24 -0.35 6.03
N THR A 203 0.32 -1.47 6.44
CA THR A 203 -0.43 -2.32 7.37
C THR A 203 -0.26 -1.76 8.77
N LYS A 204 -1.37 -1.64 9.50
CA LYS A 204 -1.40 -0.99 10.81
C LYS A 204 -1.82 -1.95 11.90
N GLY A 205 -1.22 -1.74 13.05
CA GLY A 205 -1.53 -2.41 14.31
C GLY A 205 -2.09 -1.41 15.29
N TYR A 206 -2.75 -1.93 16.31
CA TYR A 206 -3.21 -1.17 17.44
C TYR A 206 -2.14 -1.22 18.52
N THR A 207 -1.75 -0.05 19.01
CA THR A 207 -0.82 0.15 20.11
C THR A 207 -1.46 1.01 21.19
N THR A 208 -0.75 1.21 22.29
CA THR A 208 -1.17 2.09 23.38
C THR A 208 -1.31 3.57 22.97
N ALA A 209 -0.76 3.99 21.82
CA ALA A 209 -0.95 5.34 21.28
C ALA A 209 -1.94 5.41 20.10
N GLY A 210 -2.67 4.32 19.83
CA GLY A 210 -3.63 4.24 18.73
C GLY A 210 -3.15 3.35 17.58
N MET A 211 -3.54 3.68 16.35
CA MET A 211 -3.10 2.91 15.19
C MET A 211 -1.73 3.39 14.73
N GLU A 212 -0.75 2.47 14.71
CA GLU A 212 0.60 2.74 14.24
C GLU A 212 0.98 1.84 13.08
N LEU A 213 1.99 2.28 12.33
CA LEU A 213 2.53 1.58 11.18
C LEU A 213 3.27 0.29 11.58
N LEU A 214 2.93 -0.84 10.95
CA LEU A 214 3.61 -2.12 11.11
C LEU A 214 4.36 -2.63 9.86
N ARG A 215 4.01 -2.18 8.65
CA ARG A 215 4.76 -2.45 7.41
C ARG A 215 4.45 -1.39 6.38
N LEU A 216 5.49 -0.90 5.72
CA LEU A 216 5.40 -0.01 4.56
C LEU A 216 5.73 -0.82 3.31
N THR A 217 4.80 -0.83 2.36
CA THR A 217 5.09 -1.19 0.98
C THR A 217 5.05 0.08 0.12
N ALA A 218 5.95 0.19 -0.85
CA ALA A 218 5.92 1.21 -1.89
C ALA A 218 6.41 0.60 -3.21
N VAL A 219 5.83 1.04 -4.32
CA VAL A 219 6.13 0.58 -5.67
C VAL A 219 6.37 1.77 -6.61
N ASP A 220 7.18 1.59 -7.63
CA ASP A 220 7.38 2.62 -8.65
C ASP A 220 6.25 2.63 -9.70
N ASP A 221 6.32 3.57 -10.63
CA ASP A 221 5.41 3.71 -11.78
C ASP A 221 5.40 2.48 -12.72
N ARG A 222 6.39 1.61 -12.61
CA ARG A 222 6.53 0.36 -13.37
C ARG A 222 6.10 -0.87 -12.58
N LEU A 223 5.49 -0.71 -11.41
CA LEU A 223 5.08 -1.78 -10.49
C LEU A 223 6.26 -2.61 -9.94
N ASN A 224 7.45 -2.04 -9.85
CA ASN A 224 8.55 -2.64 -9.11
C ASN A 224 8.45 -2.22 -7.64
N THR A 225 8.58 -3.18 -6.73
CA THR A 225 8.65 -2.91 -5.30
C THR A 225 9.95 -2.18 -4.96
N ILE A 226 9.84 -0.97 -4.41
CA ILE A 226 10.98 -0.18 -3.94
C ILE A 226 11.23 -0.38 -2.44
N ILE A 227 10.16 -0.53 -1.66
CA ILE A 227 10.19 -0.76 -0.21
C ILE A 227 9.11 -1.78 0.10
N ASP A 228 9.45 -2.79 0.90
CA ASP A 228 8.47 -3.73 1.46
C ASP A 228 8.99 -4.26 2.80
N GLU A 229 8.93 -3.40 3.82
CA GLU A 229 9.61 -3.61 5.09
C GLU A 229 8.66 -3.48 6.27
N ARG A 230 8.88 -4.33 7.29
CA ARG A 230 8.17 -4.22 8.57
C ARG A 230 8.71 -3.04 9.37
N VAL A 231 7.86 -2.47 10.20
CA VAL A 231 8.15 -1.31 11.04
C VAL A 231 7.79 -1.66 12.48
N LEU A 232 8.73 -1.44 13.39
CA LEU A 232 8.54 -1.61 14.82
C LEU A 232 7.91 -0.31 15.37
N PRO A 233 6.69 -0.36 15.92
CA PRO A 233 6.08 0.82 16.52
C PRO A 233 6.80 1.22 17.82
N SER A 234 6.76 2.51 18.15
CA SER A 234 7.37 3.04 19.38
C SER A 234 6.59 2.66 20.64
N HIS A 235 5.30 2.38 20.51
CA HIS A 235 4.42 2.07 21.62
C HIS A 235 4.10 0.58 21.71
N MET A 236 3.69 0.15 22.91
CA MET A 236 3.33 -1.24 23.17
C MET A 236 2.20 -1.71 22.25
N ILE A 237 2.43 -2.81 21.54
CA ILE A 237 1.46 -3.43 20.64
C ILE A 237 0.37 -4.13 21.44
N LEU A 238 -0.87 -3.81 21.11
CA LEU A 238 -2.07 -4.43 21.65
C LEU A 238 -2.63 -5.48 20.68
N ASP A 239 -2.63 -5.17 19.37
CA ASP A 239 -3.10 -6.08 18.33
C ASP A 239 -2.40 -5.80 17.00
N LEU A 240 -1.76 -6.82 16.43
CA LEU A 240 -1.12 -6.74 15.11
C LEU A 240 -2.12 -6.60 13.96
N ASN A 241 -3.41 -6.79 14.23
CA ASN A 241 -4.49 -6.73 13.26
C ASN A 241 -4.29 -7.73 12.12
N THR A 242 -3.76 -8.93 12.44
CA THR A 242 -3.20 -9.92 11.49
C THR A 242 -4.14 -10.26 10.33
N ARG A 243 -5.46 -10.27 10.55
CA ARG A 243 -6.45 -10.51 9.49
C ARG A 243 -6.36 -9.50 8.34
N TYR A 244 -6.02 -8.26 8.65
CA TYR A 244 -5.92 -7.18 7.67
C TYR A 244 -4.45 -6.91 7.33
N SER A 245 -3.56 -6.97 8.32
CA SER A 245 -2.13 -6.67 8.15
C SER A 245 -1.32 -7.83 7.55
N GLY A 246 -1.77 -9.07 7.69
CA GLY A 246 -0.98 -10.27 7.36
C GLY A 246 0.25 -10.46 8.25
N ILE A 247 0.40 -9.67 9.33
CA ILE A 247 1.55 -9.71 10.23
C ILE A 247 1.22 -10.55 11.46
N SER A 248 1.93 -11.65 11.64
CA SER A 248 1.82 -12.53 12.82
C SER A 248 2.88 -12.25 13.88
N THR A 249 4.01 -11.64 13.49
CA THR A 249 5.11 -11.29 14.40
C THR A 249 5.93 -10.12 13.84
N LEU A 250 6.48 -9.32 14.73
CA LEU A 250 7.46 -8.26 14.42
C LEU A 250 8.89 -8.64 14.81
N GLU A 251 9.13 -9.89 15.21
CA GLU A 251 10.49 -10.38 15.44
C GLU A 251 11.36 -10.20 14.20
N GLY A 252 12.59 -9.71 14.40
CA GLY A 252 13.54 -9.45 13.31
C GLY A 252 13.26 -8.19 12.49
N THR A 253 12.31 -7.35 12.91
CA THR A 253 12.05 -6.05 12.27
C THR A 253 13.24 -5.11 12.46
N LYS A 254 13.74 -4.53 11.37
CA LYS A 254 14.94 -3.69 11.35
C LYS A 254 14.65 -2.21 11.44
N HIS A 255 13.46 -1.80 11.02
CA HIS A 255 13.09 -0.41 10.88
C HIS A 255 12.16 0.03 12.01
N ASP A 256 12.45 1.18 12.59
CA ASP A 256 11.50 2.02 13.32
C ASP A 256 10.87 3.07 12.37
N LEU A 257 9.98 3.91 12.89
CA LEU A 257 9.32 4.95 12.09
C LEU A 257 10.32 5.95 11.48
N ASP A 258 11.41 6.28 12.16
CA ASP A 258 12.37 7.27 11.66
C ASP A 258 13.24 6.71 10.53
N SER A 259 13.75 5.50 10.70
CA SER A 259 14.56 4.82 9.70
C SER A 259 13.75 4.45 8.47
N ILE A 260 12.49 4.01 8.61
CA ILE A 260 11.65 3.72 7.44
C ILE A 260 11.29 4.98 6.66
N ARG A 261 11.08 6.12 7.34
CA ARG A 261 10.87 7.43 6.68
C ARG A 261 12.11 7.86 5.92
N LYS A 262 13.29 7.73 6.52
CA LYS A 262 14.57 8.01 5.82
C LYS A 262 14.74 7.13 4.59
N GLU A 263 14.31 5.87 4.64
CA GLU A 263 14.32 4.98 3.47
C GLU A 263 13.34 5.47 2.39
N LEU A 264 12.12 5.81 2.79
CA LEU A 264 11.09 6.35 1.90
C LEU A 264 11.55 7.65 1.21
N PHE A 265 12.18 8.57 1.94
CA PHE A 265 12.65 9.86 1.43
C PHE A 265 13.82 9.76 0.44
N LYS A 266 14.42 8.58 0.25
CA LYS A 266 15.35 8.35 -0.88
C LYS A 266 14.62 8.32 -2.22
N TYR A 267 13.32 8.02 -2.20
CA TYR A 267 12.49 7.86 -3.40
C TYR A 267 11.37 8.90 -3.49
N VAL A 268 10.97 9.50 -2.36
CA VAL A 268 9.89 10.49 -2.29
C VAL A 268 10.42 11.86 -1.86
N ASP A 269 10.03 12.88 -2.60
CA ASP A 269 10.18 14.29 -2.24
C ASP A 269 8.85 15.05 -2.29
N ALA A 270 8.89 16.38 -2.06
CA ALA A 270 7.72 17.25 -2.16
C ALA A 270 7.10 17.30 -3.56
N ASP A 271 7.87 16.98 -4.60
CA ASP A 271 7.47 17.08 -5.99
C ASP A 271 6.91 15.76 -6.56
N THR A 272 7.15 14.66 -5.86
CA THR A 272 6.70 13.30 -6.18
C THR A 272 5.19 13.18 -6.06
N ILE A 273 4.52 12.52 -7.01
CA ILE A 273 3.06 12.28 -6.91
C ILE A 273 2.81 10.94 -6.25
N ILE A 274 2.07 10.94 -5.13
CA ILE A 274 1.69 9.72 -4.41
C ILE A 274 0.28 9.28 -4.79
N VAL A 275 0.14 8.03 -5.23
CA VAL A 275 -1.13 7.44 -5.65
C VAL A 275 -1.59 6.34 -4.68
N GLY A 276 -2.84 6.42 -4.21
CA GLY A 276 -3.37 5.36 -3.36
C GLY A 276 -4.88 5.37 -3.15
N HIS A 277 -5.35 4.80 -2.05
CA HIS A 277 -6.77 4.77 -1.67
C HIS A 277 -6.91 4.99 -0.17
N GLY A 278 -7.55 6.09 0.22
CA GLY A 278 -7.69 6.48 1.61
C GLY A 278 -6.35 6.70 2.32
N LEU A 279 -5.43 7.42 1.66
CA LEU A 279 -4.07 7.63 2.18
C LEU A 279 -4.03 8.59 3.38
N GLU A 280 -5.14 9.19 3.81
CA GLU A 280 -5.13 10.15 4.93
C GLU A 280 -4.60 9.49 6.21
N ASN A 281 -5.10 8.29 6.51
CA ASN A 281 -4.67 7.56 7.68
C ASN A 281 -3.21 7.14 7.56
N ASP A 282 -2.73 6.94 6.34
CA ASP A 282 -1.39 6.48 6.03
C ASP A 282 -0.38 7.61 6.24
N MET A 283 -0.68 8.81 5.74
CA MET A 283 0.11 10.01 5.97
C MET A 283 0.17 10.39 7.45
N ILE A 284 -0.94 10.22 8.18
CA ILE A 284 -0.98 10.41 9.64
C ILE A 284 -0.07 9.40 10.35
N ALA A 285 -0.17 8.11 10.01
CA ALA A 285 0.65 7.07 10.63
C ALA A 285 2.15 7.25 10.33
N LEU A 286 2.47 7.73 9.13
CA LEU A 286 3.84 8.11 8.75
C LEU A 286 4.30 9.45 9.32
N ARG A 287 3.39 10.28 9.84
CA ARG A 287 3.69 11.65 10.28
C ARG A 287 4.36 12.44 9.15
N ILE A 288 3.73 12.44 7.99
CA ILE A 288 4.21 13.13 6.78
C ILE A 288 3.12 14.08 6.29
N VAL A 289 3.51 15.31 5.95
CA VAL A 289 2.68 16.23 5.18
C VAL A 289 3.11 16.16 3.72
N HIS A 290 2.15 15.95 2.82
CA HIS A 290 2.42 15.85 1.39
C HIS A 290 1.20 16.33 0.57
N HIS A 291 1.45 17.23 -0.40
CA HIS A 291 0.39 17.91 -1.14
C HIS A 291 0.06 17.26 -2.50
N LYS A 292 0.97 16.45 -3.06
CA LYS A 292 0.78 15.85 -4.38
C LYS A 292 0.18 14.45 -4.29
N ILE A 293 -1.05 14.37 -3.79
CA ILE A 293 -1.76 13.11 -3.56
C ILE A 293 -2.85 12.90 -4.60
N ILE A 294 -2.90 11.70 -5.17
CA ILE A 294 -4.02 11.17 -5.95
C ILE A 294 -4.65 10.04 -5.15
N ASP A 295 -5.84 10.29 -4.61
CA ASP A 295 -6.59 9.30 -3.84
C ASP A 295 -7.72 8.71 -4.68
N THR A 296 -7.66 7.42 -4.98
CA THR A 296 -8.71 6.71 -5.73
C THR A 296 -10.05 6.70 -5.00
N ALA A 297 -10.09 6.86 -3.67
CA ALA A 297 -11.36 7.05 -2.95
C ALA A 297 -12.02 8.39 -3.31
N ALA A 298 -11.23 9.42 -3.64
CA ALA A 298 -11.70 10.71 -4.12
C ALA A 298 -12.01 10.68 -5.63
N LEU A 299 -11.21 9.98 -6.44
CA LEU A 299 -11.47 9.80 -7.88
C LEU A 299 -12.79 9.09 -8.18
N PHE A 300 -13.25 8.26 -7.25
CA PHE A 300 -14.50 7.51 -7.36
C PHE A 300 -15.42 7.83 -6.18
N PRO A 301 -16.01 9.04 -6.14
CA PRO A 301 -16.78 9.49 -4.98
C PRO A 301 -18.03 8.63 -4.77
N HIS A 302 -18.40 8.46 -3.50
CA HIS A 302 -19.64 7.78 -3.14
C HIS A 302 -20.84 8.72 -3.39
N PRO A 303 -21.99 8.22 -3.89
CA PRO A 303 -23.17 9.06 -4.16
C PRO A 303 -23.69 9.85 -2.96
N ASN A 304 -23.51 9.30 -1.75
CA ASN A 304 -23.92 9.95 -0.50
C ASN A 304 -22.92 11.00 0.02
N GLY A 305 -21.81 11.24 -0.69
CA GLY A 305 -20.74 12.13 -0.27
C GLY A 305 -19.96 11.62 0.96
N LEU A 306 -19.00 12.42 1.41
CA LEU A 306 -18.23 12.16 2.63
C LEU A 306 -19.16 12.14 3.87
N PRO A 307 -18.87 11.30 4.89
CA PRO A 307 -17.68 10.46 5.05
C PRO A 307 -17.76 9.09 4.35
N TYR A 308 -18.84 8.80 3.61
CA TYR A 308 -18.97 7.51 2.92
C TYR A 308 -17.99 7.41 1.74
N ARG A 309 -17.22 6.32 1.70
CA ARG A 309 -16.25 6.02 0.64
C ARG A 309 -16.44 4.58 0.18
N TYR A 310 -16.25 4.31 -1.10
CA TYR A 310 -16.14 2.93 -1.57
C TYR A 310 -14.84 2.32 -1.06
N SER A 311 -14.86 1.05 -0.68
CA SER A 311 -13.60 0.34 -0.41
C SER A 311 -12.88 0.02 -1.72
N LEU A 312 -11.55 -0.16 -1.64
CA LEU A 312 -10.74 -0.57 -2.78
C LEU A 312 -11.31 -1.83 -3.45
N ARG A 313 -11.73 -2.82 -2.66
CA ARG A 313 -12.38 -4.05 -3.17
C ARG A 313 -13.63 -3.74 -4.00
N VAL A 314 -14.50 -2.83 -3.54
CA VAL A 314 -15.69 -2.44 -4.30
C VAL A 314 -15.31 -1.74 -5.60
N LEU A 315 -14.30 -0.86 -5.57
CA LEU A 315 -13.82 -0.18 -6.78
C LEU A 315 -13.20 -1.16 -7.77
N ALA A 316 -12.37 -2.09 -7.30
CA ALA A 316 -11.73 -3.12 -8.12
C ALA A 316 -12.77 -3.99 -8.84
N THR A 317 -13.80 -4.44 -8.13
CA THR A 317 -14.88 -5.23 -8.73
C THR A 317 -15.71 -4.39 -9.70
N LYS A 318 -16.08 -3.16 -9.33
CA LYS A 318 -16.96 -2.30 -10.13
C LYS A 318 -16.29 -1.78 -11.41
N TYR A 319 -15.01 -1.46 -11.37
CA TYR A 319 -14.34 -0.75 -12.46
C TYR A 319 -13.28 -1.57 -13.20
N LEU A 320 -12.74 -2.63 -12.57
CA LEU A 320 -11.74 -3.51 -13.17
C LEU A 320 -12.22 -4.95 -13.36
N SER A 321 -13.42 -5.30 -12.87
CA SER A 321 -13.94 -6.67 -12.82
C SER A 321 -12.98 -7.63 -12.12
N LYS A 322 -12.26 -7.14 -11.09
CA LYS A 322 -11.31 -7.90 -10.30
C LYS A 322 -11.84 -8.16 -8.89
N PHE A 323 -11.53 -9.35 -8.39
CA PHE A 323 -11.68 -9.69 -6.99
C PHE A 323 -10.30 -9.65 -6.35
N ILE A 324 -10.17 -8.88 -5.28
CA ILE A 324 -8.95 -8.66 -4.51
C ILE A 324 -9.27 -8.91 -3.05
N GLN A 325 -8.25 -9.17 -2.22
CA GLN A 325 -8.42 -9.33 -0.78
C GLN A 325 -9.35 -10.49 -0.35
N ASP A 326 -9.44 -11.57 -1.13
CA ASP A 326 -10.31 -12.72 -0.86
C ASP A 326 -9.67 -13.78 0.05
N SER A 327 -8.38 -13.65 0.38
CA SER A 327 -7.66 -14.55 1.29
C SER A 327 -7.95 -14.26 2.77
N SER A 328 -7.85 -15.29 3.60
CA SER A 328 -7.89 -15.19 5.07
C SER A 328 -6.58 -14.67 5.67
N ASP A 329 -5.51 -14.66 4.88
CA ASP A 329 -4.12 -14.55 5.36
C ASP A 329 -3.60 -13.11 5.41
N GLY A 330 -4.50 -12.13 5.42
CA GLY A 330 -4.15 -10.72 5.29
C GLY A 330 -4.23 -10.22 3.85
N HIS A 331 -4.21 -8.90 3.70
CA HIS A 331 -4.20 -8.25 2.40
C HIS A 331 -2.79 -8.22 1.81
N ASP A 332 -2.67 -8.53 0.52
CA ASP A 332 -1.42 -8.34 -0.19
C ASP A 332 -1.25 -6.85 -0.54
N SER A 333 -0.28 -6.22 0.10
CA SER A 333 0.05 -4.81 -0.08
C SER A 333 0.47 -4.48 -1.52
N PHE A 334 1.07 -5.45 -2.22
CA PHE A 334 1.43 -5.28 -3.63
C PHE A 334 0.20 -5.32 -4.54
N GLU A 335 -0.73 -6.26 -4.32
CA GLU A 335 -2.00 -6.35 -5.05
C GLU A 335 -2.81 -5.06 -4.93
N ASP A 336 -2.92 -4.52 -3.72
CA ASP A 336 -3.68 -3.29 -3.45
C ASP A 336 -3.07 -2.06 -4.13
N SER A 337 -1.75 -1.97 -4.17
CA SER A 337 -1.01 -0.89 -4.84
C SER A 337 -1.24 -0.95 -6.34
N LYS A 338 -0.99 -2.11 -6.94
CA LYS A 338 -1.24 -2.34 -8.36
C LYS A 338 -2.68 -2.00 -8.76
N THR A 339 -3.65 -2.38 -7.95
CA THR A 339 -5.07 -2.09 -8.19
C THR A 339 -5.35 -0.59 -8.25
N CYS A 340 -4.68 0.23 -7.43
CA CYS A 340 -4.86 1.69 -7.47
C CYS A 340 -4.37 2.31 -8.78
N ILE A 341 -3.24 1.84 -9.31
CA ILE A 341 -2.74 2.30 -10.61
C ILE A 341 -3.72 1.92 -11.71
N GLU A 342 -4.19 0.68 -11.71
CA GLU A 342 -5.17 0.22 -12.70
C GLU A 342 -6.47 1.03 -12.62
N LEU A 343 -6.91 1.39 -11.41
CA LEU A 343 -8.07 2.26 -11.20
C LEU A 343 -7.82 3.69 -11.72
N LEU A 344 -6.65 4.25 -11.48
CA LEU A 344 -6.25 5.57 -12.00
C LEU A 344 -6.21 5.55 -13.54
N GLU A 345 -5.59 4.54 -14.15
CA GLU A 345 -5.59 4.37 -15.61
C GLU A 345 -7.00 4.25 -16.17
N ALA A 346 -7.85 3.45 -15.53
CA ALA A 346 -9.25 3.29 -15.92
C ALA A 346 -10.02 4.61 -15.79
N HIS A 347 -9.74 5.39 -14.76
CA HIS A 347 -10.31 6.73 -14.57
C HIS A 347 -9.87 7.68 -15.69
N ILE A 348 -8.59 7.71 -16.02
CA ILE A 348 -8.04 8.54 -17.09
C ILE A 348 -8.66 8.15 -18.44
N LYS A 349 -8.71 6.85 -18.76
CA LYS A 349 -9.29 6.36 -20.03
C LYS A 349 -10.77 6.73 -20.20
N ARG A 350 -11.52 6.85 -19.10
CA ARG A 350 -12.94 7.27 -19.10
C ARG A 350 -13.15 8.78 -19.21
N ASN A 351 -12.16 9.57 -18.83
CA ASN A 351 -12.20 11.03 -18.75
C ASN A 351 -11.14 11.68 -19.68
N LYS A 352 -10.76 10.96 -20.73
CA LYS A 352 -10.08 11.47 -21.93
C LYS A 352 -11.15 11.94 -22.90
#